data_AF-A0A821H0G1-F1
#
_entry.id   AF-A0A821H0G1-F1
#
_cell.length_a   1.000
_cell.length_b   1.000
_cell.length_c   1.000
_cell.angle_alpha   90.00
_cell.angle_beta   90.00
_cell.angle_gamma   90.00
#
_symmetry.space_group_name_H-M   'P 1'
#
loop_
_entity.id
_entity.type
_entity.pdbx_description
1 polymer ?
#
loop_
_entity_poly.entity_id
_entity_poly.type
_entity_poly.pdbx_seq_one_letter_code
_entity_poly.pdbx_strand_id
1 'polypeptide(L)'
;MLCETMATCVAEYFEKLEKNLRETKYKNQIESLEKRLETIEKTTKKVKPKKVSKSSNKQNHDEDNITELEVLEEEKQNQIILSGLEQQLLDGILDEGTLANRHECDRELVDSLLERTSSENPRLVGYMQRGVTYHHAGLNNKGRVAVEALFRNRYVQVVFSTATLALGIHMPTKTVAFVKDSIYLNALQYRQSSGRAGRRGFDVQDHVVFVDIPLPKISHLLVSAIPNIRAHFPTSVTFLMRLLHLCSNAKDSKDAINRSLTALQCSLLAQSSIKHQLIDIQIHFHCLFTLDFLYRLNLINQHGDLIGLAGLLTHLHYFEPANILLVYLMDTQYFHLVKDEIDIMTIFAYLFTYMPWRVHEKEDTLKLITRSEYQDLSVYRRESKYNSKLFLPTISEEFRKRVDKYNSIVKDVYGCYIENVTKYLRSLNNEQEEILPFSNISFSQKPDYDNGTFEYNLHYHQSQQIKNPSISPFAGLSGLTHEQLMSNYNSIISSWDLVYDLDLSPKVVPFVDIDCRDHTNASYHLNSYALDFFKQGSEASLINENGLSPGDTYSLLLDLHLVLSSVKTSLEVIINNEQKQTTNNDLAIFEPLYKTLSNVQNIFSRNFQRQYPSRNQM
;
A
#
# COMPACT_ATOMS: atom_id res chain seq x y z
N MET A 1 5.67 -6.76 14.08
CA MET A 1 5.25 -5.34 14.14
C MET A 1 5.09 -4.92 15.60
N LEU A 2 5.51 -3.71 16.00
CA LEU A 2 5.52 -3.27 17.42
C LEU A 2 4.13 -3.30 18.07
N CYS A 3 3.07 -2.90 17.36
CA CYS A 3 1.70 -2.86 17.89
C CYS A 3 1.20 -4.26 18.29
N GLU A 4 1.49 -5.28 17.48
CA GLU A 4 1.12 -6.67 17.77
C GLU A 4 1.85 -7.17 19.01
N THR A 5 3.16 -6.89 19.11
CA THR A 5 3.97 -7.26 20.28
C THR A 5 3.44 -6.60 21.54
N MET A 6 3.08 -5.31 21.49
CA MET A 6 2.48 -4.62 22.64
C MET A 6 1.14 -5.22 23.05
N ALA A 7 0.24 -5.48 22.08
CA ALA A 7 -1.04 -6.14 22.36
C ALA A 7 -0.83 -7.53 22.98
N THR A 8 0.15 -8.28 22.48
CA THR A 8 0.51 -9.62 22.97
C THR A 8 1.03 -9.55 24.40
N CYS A 9 1.98 -8.66 24.69
CA CYS A 9 2.53 -8.50 26.04
C CYS A 9 1.47 -8.11 27.07
N VAL A 10 0.53 -7.22 26.70
CA VAL A 10 -0.58 -6.85 27.58
C VAL A 10 -1.55 -8.02 27.79
N ALA A 11 -1.88 -8.75 26.72
CA ALA A 11 -2.75 -9.91 26.81
C ALA A 11 -2.13 -11.04 27.66
N GLU A 12 -0.83 -11.30 27.50
CA GLU A 12 -0.08 -12.28 28.31
C GLU A 12 0.06 -11.84 29.78
N TYR A 13 0.18 -10.53 30.04
CA TYR A 13 0.15 -10.00 31.40
C TYR A 13 -1.17 -10.32 32.08
N PHE A 14 -2.30 -10.07 31.40
CA PHE A 14 -3.62 -10.43 31.91
C PHE A 14 -3.81 -11.94 32.12
N GLU A 15 -3.26 -12.79 31.25
CA GLU A 15 -3.26 -14.25 31.46
C GLU A 15 -2.54 -14.66 32.74
N LYS A 16 -1.34 -14.11 32.95
CA LYS A 16 -0.54 -14.40 34.15
C LYS A 16 -1.24 -13.90 35.40
N LEU A 17 -1.82 -12.71 35.33
CA LEU A 17 -2.58 -12.11 36.42
C LEU A 17 -3.81 -12.98 36.77
N GLU A 18 -4.54 -13.46 35.76
CA GLU A 18 -5.69 -14.33 35.94
C GLU A 18 -5.30 -15.68 36.58
N LYS A 19 -4.24 -16.32 36.09
CA LYS A 19 -3.70 -17.55 36.71
C LYS A 19 -3.34 -17.34 38.18
N ASN A 20 -2.63 -16.26 38.48
CA ASN A 20 -2.25 -15.92 39.85
C ASN A 20 -3.47 -15.67 40.73
N LEU A 21 -4.50 -14.99 40.23
CA LEU A 21 -5.73 -14.73 40.98
C LEU A 21 -6.51 -16.02 41.30
N ARG A 22 -6.57 -16.95 40.34
CA ARG A 22 -7.19 -18.27 40.54
C ARG A 22 -6.44 -19.10 41.57
N GLU A 23 -5.12 -19.06 41.56
CA GLU A 23 -4.26 -19.80 42.50
C GLU A 23 -4.20 -19.19 43.91
N THR A 24 -4.50 -17.90 44.06
CA THR A 24 -4.41 -17.18 45.34
C THR A 24 -5.78 -16.84 45.91
N LYS A 25 -6.45 -15.83 45.34
CA LYS A 25 -7.68 -15.23 45.85
C LYS A 25 -8.89 -16.14 45.70
N TYR A 26 -9.03 -16.79 44.55
CA TYR A 26 -10.22 -17.59 44.22
C TYR A 26 -10.05 -19.09 44.46
N LYS A 27 -8.86 -19.55 44.88
CA LYS A 27 -8.54 -20.96 45.02
C LYS A 27 -9.57 -21.74 45.84
N ASN A 28 -9.91 -21.24 47.03
CA ASN A 28 -10.87 -21.90 47.91
C ASN A 28 -12.29 -21.92 47.33
N GLN A 29 -12.66 -20.87 46.58
CA GLN A 29 -13.97 -20.78 45.93
C GLN A 29 -14.06 -21.73 44.74
N ILE A 30 -12.99 -21.81 43.93
CA ILE A 30 -12.88 -22.73 42.79
C ILE A 30 -12.89 -24.18 43.28
N GLU A 31 -12.08 -24.54 44.28
CA GLU A 31 -12.08 -25.89 44.86
C GLU A 31 -13.45 -26.28 45.44
N SER A 32 -14.19 -25.32 46.01
CA SER A 32 -15.57 -25.54 46.47
C SER A 32 -16.55 -25.77 45.31
N LEU A 33 -16.39 -25.03 44.21
CA LEU A 33 -17.23 -25.15 43.02
C LEU A 33 -16.95 -26.46 42.26
N GLU A 34 -15.68 -26.85 42.11
CA GLU A 34 -15.25 -28.11 41.51
C GLU A 34 -15.80 -29.31 42.29
N LYS A 35 -15.72 -29.28 43.63
CA LYS A 35 -16.34 -30.31 44.48
C LYS A 35 -17.86 -30.36 44.32
N ARG A 36 -18.52 -29.20 44.16
CA ARG A 36 -19.96 -29.12 43.91
C ARG A 36 -20.30 -29.76 42.56
N LEU A 37 -19.52 -29.46 41.52
CA LEU A 37 -19.66 -30.04 40.18
C LEU A 37 -19.39 -31.55 40.16
N GLU A 38 -18.35 -32.04 40.82
CA GLU A 38 -18.10 -33.48 40.94
C GLU A 38 -19.24 -34.20 41.66
N THR A 39 -19.81 -33.59 42.69
CA THR A 39 -20.94 -34.16 43.43
C THR A 39 -22.17 -34.25 42.53
N ILE A 40 -22.43 -33.19 41.77
CA ILE A 40 -23.48 -33.11 40.76
C ILE A 40 -23.30 -34.19 39.68
N GLU A 41 -22.10 -34.33 39.12
CA GLU A 41 -21.80 -35.37 38.11
C GLU A 41 -21.96 -36.79 38.65
N LYS A 42 -21.59 -37.02 39.91
CA LYS A 42 -21.74 -38.33 40.56
C LYS A 42 -23.22 -38.65 40.81
N THR A 43 -24.06 -37.64 41.08
CA THR A 43 -25.51 -37.81 41.20
C THR A 43 -26.18 -38.04 39.84
N THR A 44 -25.79 -37.33 38.77
CA THR A 44 -26.36 -37.53 37.42
C THR A 44 -25.93 -38.88 36.81
N LYS A 45 -24.69 -39.33 37.02
CA LYS A 45 -24.23 -40.65 36.55
C LYS A 45 -24.90 -41.84 37.26
N LYS A 46 -25.45 -41.66 38.47
CA LYS A 46 -26.23 -42.68 39.19
C LYS A 46 -27.67 -42.81 38.67
N VAL A 47 -28.19 -41.80 37.99
CA VAL A 47 -29.50 -41.80 37.32
C VAL A 47 -29.29 -42.10 35.83
N LYS A 48 -28.99 -43.36 35.48
CA LYS A 48 -29.09 -43.83 34.08
C LYS A 48 -30.48 -44.44 33.85
N PRO A 49 -31.11 -44.23 32.67
CA PRO A 49 -32.45 -44.72 32.42
C PRO A 49 -32.44 -46.25 32.31
N LYS A 50 -33.30 -46.92 33.10
CA LYS A 50 -33.61 -48.33 32.86
C LYS A 50 -34.27 -48.43 31.47
N LYS A 51 -33.64 -49.18 30.55
CA LYS A 51 -34.25 -49.55 29.26
C LYS A 51 -35.58 -50.26 29.51
N VAL A 52 -36.69 -49.63 29.15
CA VAL A 52 -38.01 -50.27 29.16
C VAL A 52 -38.06 -51.27 28.01
N SER A 53 -38.06 -52.56 28.34
CA SER A 53 -38.38 -53.66 27.45
C SER A 53 -39.87 -53.61 27.10
N LYS A 54 -40.19 -53.63 25.79
CA LYS A 54 -41.57 -53.74 25.29
C LYS A 54 -42.19 -55.08 25.69
N SER A 55 -43.25 -55.05 26.49
CA SER A 55 -44.28 -56.09 26.45
C SER A 55 -45.64 -55.52 26.88
N SER A 56 -46.65 -55.98 26.16
CA SER A 56 -48.05 -55.58 26.04
C SER A 56 -48.96 -55.67 27.27
N ASN A 57 -49.99 -54.81 27.23
CA ASN A 57 -51.41 -54.98 27.63
C ASN A 57 -51.95 -54.43 28.96
N LYS A 58 -52.85 -53.44 28.77
CA LYS A 58 -54.19 -53.21 29.37
C LYS A 58 -54.35 -52.71 30.82
N GLN A 59 -54.88 -51.48 30.86
CA GLN A 59 -56.07 -50.98 31.59
C GLN A 59 -55.93 -50.52 33.06
N ASN A 60 -56.08 -49.19 33.17
CA ASN A 60 -56.97 -48.41 34.05
C ASN A 60 -56.50 -47.96 35.45
N HIS A 61 -56.65 -46.62 35.61
CA HIS A 61 -56.92 -45.81 36.81
C HIS A 61 -55.81 -45.64 37.84
N ASP A 62 -55.06 -44.54 37.71
CA ASP A 62 -54.75 -43.53 38.76
C ASP A 62 -53.52 -42.68 38.34
N GLU A 63 -53.58 -42.01 37.17
CA GLU A 63 -52.40 -41.36 36.54
C GLU A 63 -52.31 -39.83 36.68
N ASP A 64 -53.26 -39.15 37.33
CA ASP A 64 -53.31 -37.67 37.26
C ASP A 64 -52.69 -36.93 38.45
N ASN A 65 -52.23 -37.62 39.51
CA ASN A 65 -51.54 -36.97 40.67
C ASN A 65 -50.06 -37.32 40.80
N ILE A 66 -49.54 -38.24 39.99
CA ILE A 66 -48.14 -38.67 40.02
C ILE A 66 -47.31 -37.87 39.00
N THR A 67 -47.93 -37.45 37.91
CA THR A 67 -47.31 -36.67 36.83
C THR A 67 -47.01 -35.22 37.21
N GLU A 68 -47.82 -34.54 38.03
CA GLU A 68 -47.50 -33.17 38.48
C GLU A 68 -46.33 -33.15 39.50
N LEU A 69 -46.21 -34.17 40.35
CA LEU A 69 -45.10 -34.28 41.32
C LEU A 69 -43.79 -34.72 40.65
N GLU A 70 -43.86 -35.59 39.63
CA GLU A 70 -42.69 -35.99 38.84
C GLU A 70 -42.22 -34.89 37.88
N VAL A 71 -43.14 -34.08 37.33
CA VAL A 71 -42.80 -32.88 36.53
C VAL A 71 -42.23 -31.77 37.42
N LEU A 72 -42.73 -31.59 38.64
CA LEU A 72 -42.12 -30.67 39.62
C LEU A 72 -40.74 -31.14 40.13
N GLU A 73 -40.47 -32.44 40.10
CA GLU A 73 -39.15 -33.01 40.38
C GLU A 73 -38.19 -32.93 39.18
N GLU A 74 -38.68 -33.02 37.93
CA GLU A 74 -37.93 -32.71 36.72
C GLU A 74 -37.62 -31.20 36.58
N GLU A 75 -38.54 -30.32 37.01
CA GLU A 75 -38.31 -28.87 37.10
C GLU A 75 -37.26 -28.51 38.16
N LYS A 76 -37.15 -29.29 39.25
CA LYS A 76 -36.06 -29.18 40.23
C LYS A 76 -34.74 -29.79 39.73
N GLN A 77 -34.77 -30.80 38.86
CA GLN A 77 -33.56 -31.43 38.31
C GLN A 77 -32.81 -30.56 37.29
N ASN A 78 -33.45 -29.54 36.71
CA ASN A 78 -32.79 -28.57 35.83
C ASN A 78 -32.32 -27.29 36.55
N GLN A 79 -32.42 -27.19 37.88
CA GLN A 79 -31.74 -26.15 38.66
C GLN A 79 -30.26 -26.48 38.91
N ILE A 80 -29.49 -26.58 37.83
CA ILE A 80 -28.03 -26.37 37.87
C ILE A 80 -27.72 -25.33 36.81
N ILE A 81 -28.31 -24.15 36.97
CA ILE A 81 -27.72 -22.94 36.41
C ILE A 81 -26.68 -22.53 37.46
N LEU A 82 -25.42 -22.94 37.26
CA LEU A 82 -24.32 -22.20 37.88
C LEU A 82 -24.59 -20.73 37.59
N SER A 83 -24.61 -19.87 38.61
CA SER A 83 -24.80 -18.45 38.36
C SER A 83 -23.74 -17.97 37.34
N GLY A 84 -24.04 -16.97 36.51
CA GLY A 84 -23.07 -16.51 35.50
C GLY A 84 -21.68 -16.17 36.09
N LEU A 85 -21.65 -15.74 37.36
CA LEU A 85 -20.44 -15.53 38.16
C LEU A 85 -19.70 -16.84 38.48
N GLU A 86 -20.41 -17.92 38.82
CA GLU A 86 -19.83 -19.24 39.10
C GLU A 86 -19.24 -19.88 37.82
N GLN A 87 -19.86 -19.69 36.65
CA GLN A 87 -19.29 -20.11 35.36
C GLN A 87 -18.08 -19.27 34.96
N GLN A 88 -18.10 -17.95 35.21
CA GLN A 88 -16.95 -17.09 34.98
C GLN A 88 -15.75 -17.45 35.87
N LEU A 89 -15.99 -17.79 37.14
CA LEU A 89 -14.94 -18.23 38.07
C LEU A 89 -14.27 -19.53 37.64
N LEU A 90 -15.01 -20.41 36.96
CA LEU A 90 -14.53 -21.73 36.56
C LEU A 90 -13.82 -21.69 35.19
N ASP A 91 -14.50 -21.26 34.13
CA ASP A 91 -14.03 -21.37 32.75
C ASP A 91 -14.02 -20.03 31.97
N GLY A 92 -14.64 -18.98 32.52
CA GLY A 92 -14.69 -17.67 31.88
C GLY A 92 -13.51 -16.77 32.23
N ILE A 93 -13.30 -15.71 31.46
CA ILE A 93 -12.28 -14.69 31.76
C ILE A 93 -12.75 -13.86 32.96
N LEU A 94 -11.94 -13.77 34.02
CA LEU A 94 -12.23 -12.96 35.20
C LEU A 94 -12.32 -11.46 34.87
N ASP A 95 -13.18 -10.71 35.56
CA ASP A 95 -13.35 -9.26 35.35
C ASP A 95 -12.07 -8.47 35.69
N GLU A 96 -11.24 -8.99 36.60
CA GLU A 96 -9.94 -8.41 36.96
C GLU A 96 -8.83 -8.74 35.93
N GLY A 97 -9.08 -9.74 35.08
CA GLY A 97 -8.17 -10.21 34.02
C GLY A 97 -8.53 -9.66 32.63
N THR A 98 -9.38 -8.64 32.55
CA THR A 98 -9.82 -8.04 31.29
C THR A 98 -10.04 -6.54 31.42
N LEU A 99 -9.80 -5.84 30.32
CA LEU A 99 -10.25 -4.46 30.14
C LEU A 99 -11.54 -4.41 29.31
N ALA A 100 -12.11 -5.56 28.93
CA ALA A 100 -13.31 -5.57 28.10
C ALA A 100 -14.52 -5.04 28.87
N ASN A 101 -15.21 -4.05 28.32
CA ASN A 101 -16.47 -3.61 28.91
C ASN A 101 -17.58 -4.59 28.52
N ARG A 102 -18.05 -5.40 29.46
CA ARG A 102 -19.10 -6.41 29.23
C ARG A 102 -20.51 -5.95 29.61
N HIS A 103 -20.62 -4.78 30.25
CA HIS A 103 -21.87 -4.31 30.83
C HIS A 103 -22.62 -3.34 29.91
N GLU A 104 -21.90 -2.53 29.11
CA GLU A 104 -22.48 -1.50 28.24
C GLU A 104 -22.40 -1.85 26.74
N CYS A 105 -22.44 -3.14 26.37
CA CYS A 105 -22.25 -3.60 25.00
C CYS A 105 -23.38 -4.54 24.54
N ASP A 106 -23.73 -4.45 23.26
CA ASP A 106 -24.60 -5.42 22.60
C ASP A 106 -23.86 -6.76 22.43
N ARG A 107 -24.25 -7.77 23.22
CA ARG A 107 -23.57 -9.06 23.26
C ARG A 107 -23.72 -9.84 21.97
N GLU A 108 -24.89 -9.79 21.31
CA GLU A 108 -25.12 -10.51 20.05
C GLU A 108 -24.20 -9.98 18.95
N LEU A 109 -24.04 -8.66 18.90
CA LEU A 109 -23.14 -8.04 17.96
C LEU A 109 -21.67 -8.37 18.27
N VAL A 110 -21.27 -8.34 19.54
CA VAL A 110 -19.90 -8.70 19.94
C VAL A 110 -19.59 -10.16 19.56
N ASP A 111 -20.47 -11.09 19.91
CA ASP A 111 -20.26 -12.52 19.66
C ASP A 111 -20.20 -12.82 18.16
N SER A 112 -21.09 -12.20 17.36
CA SER A 112 -21.05 -12.35 15.89
C SER A 112 -19.76 -11.81 15.27
N LEU A 113 -19.21 -10.71 15.79
CA LEU A 113 -17.94 -10.14 15.32
C LEU A 113 -16.74 -11.00 15.75
N LEU A 114 -16.76 -11.53 16.97
CA LEU A 114 -15.71 -12.42 17.46
C LEU A 114 -15.71 -13.74 16.68
N GLU A 115 -16.88 -14.33 16.42
CA GLU A 115 -17.00 -15.58 15.66
C GLU A 115 -16.47 -15.40 14.22
N ARG A 116 -16.90 -14.32 13.54
CA ARG A 116 -16.41 -13.97 12.20
C ARG A 116 -14.90 -13.77 12.14
N THR A 117 -14.31 -13.26 13.21
CA THR A 117 -12.86 -13.00 13.30
C THR A 117 -12.09 -14.26 13.69
N SER A 118 -12.70 -15.16 14.46
CA SER A 118 -12.09 -16.39 14.98
C SER A 118 -11.62 -17.33 13.88
N SER A 119 -12.41 -17.43 12.79
CA SER A 119 -12.03 -18.25 11.62
C SER A 119 -10.74 -17.78 10.93
N GLU A 120 -10.36 -16.51 11.11
CA GLU A 120 -9.22 -15.92 10.41
C GLU A 120 -8.01 -15.72 11.33
N ASN A 121 -8.22 -15.23 12.55
CA ASN A 121 -7.14 -15.01 13.51
C ASN A 121 -7.62 -15.28 14.96
N PRO A 122 -7.47 -16.51 15.47
CA PRO A 122 -7.93 -16.86 16.80
C PRO A 122 -7.17 -16.11 17.91
N ARG A 123 -5.91 -15.72 17.67
CA ARG A 123 -5.13 -14.93 18.63
C ARG A 123 -5.72 -13.54 18.81
N LEU A 124 -6.13 -12.90 17.71
CA LEU A 124 -6.76 -11.59 17.74
C LEU A 124 -8.06 -11.59 18.56
N VAL A 125 -8.86 -12.66 18.45
CA VAL A 125 -10.08 -12.86 19.25
C VAL A 125 -9.74 -12.99 20.73
N GLY A 126 -8.71 -13.76 21.09
CA GLY A 126 -8.24 -13.84 22.47
C GLY A 126 -7.84 -12.48 23.05
N TYR A 127 -7.22 -11.61 22.24
CA TYR A 127 -6.92 -10.24 22.67
C TYR A 127 -8.20 -9.42 22.85
N MET A 128 -9.11 -9.44 21.87
CA MET A 128 -10.38 -8.69 21.92
C MET A 128 -11.23 -9.07 23.14
N GLN A 129 -11.30 -10.35 23.50
CA GLN A 129 -12.01 -10.84 24.69
C GLN A 129 -11.44 -10.28 26.01
N ARG A 130 -10.16 -9.87 25.99
CA ARG A 130 -9.49 -9.17 27.11
C ARG A 130 -9.59 -7.64 27.02
N GLY A 131 -10.30 -7.10 26.05
CA GLY A 131 -10.51 -5.66 25.86
C GLY A 131 -9.29 -4.92 25.31
N VAL A 132 -8.33 -5.67 24.75
CA VAL A 132 -7.09 -5.14 24.17
C VAL A 132 -6.96 -5.64 22.74
N THR A 133 -6.55 -4.81 21.80
CA THR A 133 -6.33 -5.29 20.43
C THR A 133 -5.33 -4.41 19.69
N TYR A 134 -5.09 -4.70 18.41
CA TYR A 134 -4.23 -3.90 17.55
C TYR A 134 -4.89 -3.58 16.19
N HIS A 135 -4.50 -2.47 15.58
CA HIS A 135 -4.99 -2.03 14.26
C HIS A 135 -3.84 -1.47 13.42
N HIS A 136 -3.60 -2.06 12.26
CA HIS A 136 -2.63 -1.58 11.28
C HIS A 136 -3.01 -2.06 9.87
N ALA A 137 -2.37 -1.52 8.84
CA ALA A 137 -2.58 -1.93 7.44
C ALA A 137 -2.38 -3.45 7.24
N GLY A 138 -1.51 -4.05 8.06
CA GLY A 138 -1.28 -5.49 8.08
C GLY A 138 -2.48 -6.37 8.48
N LEU A 139 -3.56 -5.78 9.03
CA LEU A 139 -4.74 -6.51 9.47
C LEU A 139 -5.75 -6.59 8.32
N ASN A 140 -6.38 -7.75 8.20
CA ASN A 140 -7.38 -7.99 7.17
C ASN A 140 -8.61 -7.07 7.32
N ASN A 141 -9.37 -6.88 6.23
CA ASN A 141 -10.49 -5.94 6.26
C ASN A 141 -11.54 -6.34 7.30
N LYS A 142 -11.85 -7.65 7.44
CA LYS A 142 -12.80 -8.14 8.44
C LYS A 142 -12.34 -7.86 9.88
N GLY A 143 -11.08 -8.12 10.19
CA GLY A 143 -10.48 -7.84 11.49
C GLY A 143 -10.38 -6.34 11.76
N ARG A 144 -10.04 -5.51 10.77
CA ARG A 144 -10.06 -4.04 10.91
C ARG A 144 -11.48 -3.56 11.25
N VAL A 145 -12.48 -3.99 10.50
CA VAL A 145 -13.88 -3.66 10.75
C VAL A 145 -14.34 -4.16 12.12
N ALA A 146 -13.92 -5.36 12.54
CA ALA A 146 -14.24 -5.91 13.86
C ALA A 146 -13.62 -5.09 14.99
N VAL A 147 -12.32 -4.78 14.90
CA VAL A 147 -11.63 -3.90 15.88
C VAL A 147 -12.35 -2.56 15.98
N GLU A 148 -12.66 -1.94 14.85
CA GLU A 148 -13.30 -0.63 14.84
C GLU A 148 -14.72 -0.66 15.41
N ALA A 149 -15.50 -1.70 15.10
CA ALA A 149 -16.84 -1.87 15.64
C ALA A 149 -16.82 -2.15 17.14
N LEU A 150 -15.96 -3.06 17.60
CA LEU A 150 -15.83 -3.40 19.02
C LEU A 150 -15.33 -2.21 19.85
N PHE A 151 -14.43 -1.39 19.31
CA PHE A 151 -13.97 -0.18 19.99
C PHE A 151 -15.05 0.90 20.03
N ARG A 152 -15.79 1.12 18.93
CA ARG A 152 -16.93 2.05 18.89
C ARG A 152 -18.04 1.66 19.88
N ASN A 153 -18.27 0.36 20.04
CA ASN A 153 -19.21 -0.17 21.03
C ASN A 153 -18.64 -0.20 22.45
N ARG A 154 -17.43 0.33 22.68
CA ARG A 154 -16.76 0.38 23.99
C ARG A 154 -16.42 -1.00 24.57
N TYR A 155 -16.57 -2.10 23.82
CA TYR A 155 -16.19 -3.43 24.29
C TYR A 155 -14.67 -3.49 24.47
N VAL A 156 -13.91 -3.10 23.44
CA VAL A 156 -12.45 -2.96 23.53
C VAL A 156 -12.12 -1.57 24.06
N GLN A 157 -11.28 -1.50 25.08
CA GLN A 157 -10.87 -0.24 25.72
C GLN A 157 -9.48 0.24 25.26
N VAL A 158 -8.61 -0.67 24.83
CA VAL A 158 -7.23 -0.34 24.40
C VAL A 158 -6.96 -0.89 23.00
N VAL A 159 -6.55 0.00 22.08
CA VAL A 159 -6.16 -0.36 20.72
C VAL A 159 -4.75 0.16 20.45
N PHE A 160 -3.82 -0.74 20.14
CA PHE A 160 -2.48 -0.39 19.67
C PHE A 160 -2.50 -0.20 18.15
N SER A 161 -2.14 0.97 17.65
CA SER A 161 -2.24 1.23 16.21
C SER A 161 -1.08 1.98 15.61
N THR A 162 -0.93 1.83 14.30
CA THR A 162 -0.06 2.67 13.46
C THR A 162 -0.77 3.98 13.08
N ALA A 163 -0.03 4.93 12.51
CA ALA A 163 -0.55 6.25 12.11
C ALA A 163 -1.79 6.19 11.19
N THR A 164 -2.01 5.07 10.49
CA THR A 164 -3.17 4.80 9.64
C THR A 164 -4.50 4.95 10.37
N LEU A 165 -4.56 4.67 11.68
CA LEU A 165 -5.82 4.78 12.43
C LEU A 165 -6.29 6.23 12.61
N ALA A 166 -5.36 7.18 12.59
CA ALA A 166 -5.69 8.60 12.72
C ALA A 166 -6.43 9.13 11.48
N LEU A 167 -6.34 8.44 10.34
CA LEU A 167 -6.90 8.84 9.06
C LEU A 167 -8.23 8.12 8.80
N GLY A 168 -9.31 8.88 8.58
CA GLY A 168 -10.52 8.36 7.94
C GLY A 168 -11.46 7.48 8.79
N ILE A 169 -11.21 7.27 10.08
CA ILE A 169 -12.07 6.42 10.93
C ILE A 169 -12.71 7.22 12.07
N HIS A 170 -14.00 6.96 12.34
CA HIS A 170 -14.73 7.53 13.48
C HIS A 170 -14.50 6.71 14.76
N MET A 171 -13.31 6.85 15.36
CA MET A 171 -12.96 6.26 16.65
C MET A 171 -12.39 7.31 17.62
N PRO A 172 -13.25 8.15 18.23
CA PRO A 172 -12.81 9.10 19.25
C PRO A 172 -12.42 8.37 20.53
N THR A 173 -11.32 8.76 21.15
CA THR A 173 -10.80 8.15 22.37
C THR A 173 -10.74 9.19 23.49
N LYS A 174 -10.78 8.75 24.75
CA LYS A 174 -10.55 9.67 25.87
C LYS A 174 -9.09 10.12 25.95
N THR A 175 -8.19 9.18 25.68
CA THR A 175 -6.74 9.34 25.80
C THR A 175 -6.06 8.85 24.53
N VAL A 176 -5.05 9.58 24.07
CA VAL A 176 -4.13 9.16 23.01
C VAL A 176 -2.72 9.08 23.59
N ALA A 177 -2.03 7.96 23.33
CA ALA A 177 -0.66 7.75 23.79
C ALA A 177 0.28 7.56 22.59
N PHE A 178 1.32 8.38 22.51
CA PHE A 178 2.42 8.23 21.56
C PHE A 178 3.53 7.42 22.22
N VAL A 179 3.89 6.28 21.62
CA VAL A 179 4.83 5.33 22.20
C VAL A 179 6.03 5.16 21.29
N LYS A 180 7.22 5.46 21.84
CA LYS A 180 8.53 5.50 21.17
C LYS A 180 8.68 6.59 20.13
N ASP A 181 9.91 7.05 19.96
CA ASP A 181 10.27 7.98 18.89
C ASP A 181 10.27 7.28 17.51
N SER A 182 9.80 8.00 16.49
CA SER A 182 9.78 7.57 15.10
C SER A 182 10.05 8.74 14.16
N ILE A 183 10.86 8.52 13.12
CA ILE A 183 11.11 9.51 12.07
C ILE A 183 9.84 9.95 11.33
N TYR A 184 8.81 9.09 11.35
CA TYR A 184 7.53 9.36 10.68
C TYR A 184 6.66 10.32 11.49
N LEU A 185 6.82 10.37 12.82
CA LEU A 185 6.03 11.24 13.71
C LEU A 185 6.35 12.72 13.46
N ASN A 186 5.54 13.34 12.62
CA ASN A 186 5.60 14.76 12.25
C ASN A 186 4.41 15.54 12.84
N ALA A 187 4.41 16.87 12.65
CA ALA A 187 3.37 17.75 13.20
C ALA A 187 1.96 17.41 12.70
N LEU A 188 1.81 16.96 11.45
CA LEU A 188 0.54 16.55 10.87
C LEU A 188 0.04 15.26 11.53
N GLN A 189 0.87 14.22 11.58
CA GLN A 189 0.52 12.95 12.21
C GLN A 189 0.21 13.13 13.69
N TYR A 190 0.98 13.96 14.40
CA TYR A 190 0.72 14.33 15.78
C TYR A 190 -0.67 14.94 15.93
N ARG A 191 -1.00 16.02 15.20
CA ARG A 191 -2.30 16.70 15.31
C ARG A 191 -3.47 15.82 14.89
N GLN A 192 -3.31 14.99 13.86
CA GLN A 192 -4.35 14.06 13.43
C GLN A 192 -4.62 12.99 14.49
N SER A 193 -3.56 12.51 15.16
CA SER A 193 -3.67 11.47 16.18
C SER A 193 -4.17 12.05 17.51
N SER A 194 -3.57 13.15 17.99
CA SER A 194 -3.97 13.81 19.24
C SER A 194 -5.36 14.42 19.15
N GLY A 195 -5.80 14.88 17.98
CA GLY A 195 -7.15 15.36 17.74
C GLY A 195 -8.25 14.29 17.87
N ARG A 196 -7.88 13.01 18.05
CA ARG A 196 -8.82 11.93 18.41
C ARG A 196 -9.07 11.84 19.92
N ALA A 197 -8.22 12.46 20.74
CA ALA A 197 -8.43 12.56 22.17
C ALA A 197 -9.60 13.51 22.47
N GLY A 198 -10.42 13.14 23.45
CA GLY A 198 -11.61 13.88 23.86
C GLY A 198 -12.86 13.48 23.07
N ARG A 199 -13.78 12.78 23.73
CA ARG A 199 -15.09 12.43 23.15
C ARG A 199 -16.08 13.57 23.41
N ARG A 200 -16.51 14.23 22.33
CA ARG A 200 -17.50 15.31 22.39
C ARG A 200 -18.76 14.86 23.15
N GLY A 201 -19.14 15.62 24.17
CA GLY A 201 -20.32 15.34 25.00
C GLY A 201 -20.10 14.31 26.12
N PHE A 202 -18.93 13.67 26.21
CA PHE A 202 -18.63 12.69 27.26
C PHE A 202 -17.45 13.10 28.15
N ASP A 203 -16.39 13.66 27.56
CA ASP A 203 -15.17 14.02 28.28
C ASP A 203 -15.07 15.55 28.45
N VAL A 204 -14.77 16.00 29.68
CA VAL A 204 -14.53 17.43 30.00
C VAL A 204 -13.12 17.86 29.57
N GLN A 205 -12.17 16.94 29.67
CA GLN A 205 -10.76 17.14 29.30
C GLN A 205 -10.28 15.91 28.54
N ASP A 206 -9.43 16.15 27.55
CA ASP A 206 -8.71 15.14 26.79
C ASP A 206 -7.30 14.93 27.36
N HIS A 207 -6.74 13.75 27.10
CA HIS A 207 -5.40 13.40 27.56
C HIS A 207 -4.51 12.95 26.42
N VAL A 208 -3.35 13.57 26.30
CA VAL A 208 -2.29 13.17 25.37
C VAL A 208 -1.05 12.80 26.16
N VAL A 209 -0.59 11.56 26.00
CA VAL A 209 0.54 10.99 26.73
C VAL A 209 1.68 10.69 25.78
N PHE A 210 2.90 11.03 26.17
CA PHE A 210 4.12 10.67 25.43
C PHE A 210 4.93 9.67 26.28
N VAL A 211 5.29 8.55 25.68
CA VAL A 211 6.10 7.49 26.30
C VAL A 211 7.34 7.29 25.46
N ASP A 212 8.51 7.47 26.07
CA ASP A 212 9.81 7.24 25.42
C ASP A 212 10.04 8.11 24.16
N ILE A 213 9.65 9.39 24.23
CA ILE A 213 9.88 10.40 23.19
C ILE A 213 10.68 11.58 23.79
N PRO A 214 11.77 12.03 23.15
CA PRO A 214 12.58 13.13 23.65
C PRO A 214 11.79 14.44 23.80
N LEU A 215 11.99 15.15 24.91
CA LEU A 215 11.37 16.46 25.18
C LEU A 215 11.57 17.51 24.06
N PRO A 216 12.75 17.61 23.39
CA PRO A 216 12.92 18.54 22.28
C PRO A 216 11.96 18.24 21.12
N LYS A 217 11.74 16.95 20.81
CA LYS A 217 10.81 16.53 19.77
C LYS A 217 9.37 16.82 20.15
N ILE A 218 8.98 16.55 21.40
CA ILE A 218 7.64 16.88 21.92
C ILE A 218 7.37 18.38 21.77
N SER A 219 8.32 19.22 22.20
CA SER A 219 8.22 20.69 22.08
C SER A 219 8.04 21.11 20.62
N HIS A 220 8.81 20.52 19.71
CA HIS A 220 8.69 20.77 18.28
C HIS A 220 7.31 20.34 17.74
N LEU A 221 6.81 19.16 18.11
CA LEU A 221 5.50 18.66 17.64
C LEU A 221 4.33 19.55 18.10
N LEU A 222 4.41 20.11 19.31
CA LEU A 222 3.40 21.01 19.86
C LEU A 222 3.37 22.37 19.16
N VAL A 223 4.54 22.91 18.81
CA VAL A 223 4.67 24.28 18.26
C VAL A 223 4.62 24.30 16.73
N SER A 224 5.09 23.25 16.06
CA SER A 224 5.23 23.21 14.61
C SER A 224 3.92 23.45 13.89
N ALA A 225 3.95 24.27 12.84
CA ALA A 225 2.84 24.44 11.91
C ALA A 225 2.55 23.14 11.15
N ILE A 226 1.29 22.97 10.73
CA ILE A 226 0.92 21.88 9.81
C ILE A 226 1.61 22.17 8.46
N PRO A 227 2.19 21.16 7.79
CA PRO A 227 2.70 21.32 6.45
C PRO A 227 1.65 21.90 5.51
N ASN A 228 2.02 22.90 4.72
CA ASN A 228 1.13 23.47 3.71
C ASN A 228 0.70 22.37 2.74
N ILE A 229 -0.57 22.41 2.32
CA ILE A 229 -1.07 21.55 1.24
C ILE A 229 -0.29 21.95 -0.02
N ARG A 230 0.57 21.05 -0.49
CA ARG A 230 1.27 21.20 -1.75
C ARG A 230 0.50 20.41 -2.80
N ALA A 231 0.17 21.08 -3.90
CA ALA A 231 -0.36 20.39 -5.06
C ALA A 231 0.79 19.71 -5.82
N HIS A 232 0.49 18.60 -6.49
CA HIS A 232 1.45 17.86 -7.31
C HIS A 232 1.14 18.10 -8.79
N PHE A 233 2.16 17.96 -9.64
CA PHE A 233 1.98 18.10 -11.09
C PHE A 233 0.86 17.18 -11.58
N PRO A 234 -0.18 17.71 -12.24
CA PRO A 234 -1.46 17.01 -12.38
C PRO A 234 -1.50 16.03 -13.57
N THR A 235 -0.49 16.03 -14.45
CA THR A 235 -0.53 15.30 -15.71
C THR A 235 0.52 14.20 -15.75
N SER A 236 0.05 12.96 -15.74
CA SER A 236 0.81 11.79 -16.17
C SER A 236 0.43 11.43 -17.62
N VAL A 237 1.23 10.59 -18.27
CA VAL A 237 0.97 10.15 -19.65
C VAL A 237 -0.36 9.41 -19.73
N THR A 238 -0.63 8.51 -18.79
CA THR A 238 -1.89 7.76 -18.78
C THR A 238 -3.10 8.62 -18.41
N PHE A 239 -2.92 9.68 -17.61
CA PHE A 239 -3.98 10.64 -17.36
C PHE A 239 -4.41 11.35 -18.64
N LEU A 240 -3.45 11.83 -19.44
CA LEU A 240 -3.73 12.45 -20.74
C LEU A 240 -4.41 11.48 -21.70
N MET A 241 -3.97 10.22 -21.75
CA MET A 241 -4.66 9.19 -22.54
C MET A 241 -6.11 8.99 -22.11
N ARG A 242 -6.40 9.00 -20.81
CA ARG A 242 -7.78 8.88 -20.30
C ARG A 242 -8.65 10.09 -20.67
N LEU A 243 -8.07 11.29 -20.71
CA LEU A 243 -8.76 12.48 -21.21
C LEU A 243 -9.05 12.37 -22.72
N LEU A 244 -8.09 11.87 -23.52
CA LEU A 244 -8.31 11.59 -24.94
C LEU A 244 -9.40 10.55 -25.15
N HIS A 245 -9.40 9.48 -24.33
CA HIS A 245 -10.46 8.47 -24.35
C HIS A 245 -11.84 9.08 -24.09
N LEU A 246 -11.94 9.96 -23.10
CA LEU A 246 -13.17 10.66 -22.78
C LEU A 246 -13.63 11.53 -23.97
N CYS A 247 -12.72 12.25 -24.62
CA CYS A 247 -13.03 13.09 -25.77
C CYS A 247 -13.49 12.28 -26.99
N SER A 248 -12.89 11.12 -27.25
CA SER A 248 -13.22 10.27 -28.40
C SER A 248 -14.56 9.53 -28.22
N ASN A 249 -14.85 9.05 -27.00
CA ASN A 249 -16.04 8.21 -26.72
C ASN A 249 -17.26 8.96 -26.19
N ALA A 250 -17.16 10.26 -25.90
CA ALA A 250 -18.28 11.01 -25.35
C ALA A 250 -19.38 11.27 -26.38
N LYS A 251 -20.63 11.13 -25.95
CA LYS A 251 -21.82 11.49 -26.75
C LYS A 251 -21.89 13.00 -27.04
N ASP A 252 -21.44 13.82 -26.09
CA ASP A 252 -21.32 15.27 -26.24
C ASP A 252 -19.84 15.65 -26.24
N SER A 253 -19.32 15.91 -27.44
CA SER A 253 -17.93 16.29 -27.64
C SER A 253 -17.57 17.61 -26.93
N LYS A 254 -18.50 18.57 -26.85
CA LYS A 254 -18.23 19.87 -26.23
C LYS A 254 -18.10 19.75 -24.72
N ASP A 255 -19.00 19.00 -24.08
CA ASP A 255 -18.93 18.73 -22.65
C ASP A 255 -17.64 17.98 -22.28
N ALA A 256 -17.27 16.96 -23.07
CA ALA A 256 -16.04 16.21 -22.84
C ALA A 256 -14.77 17.08 -22.95
N ILE A 257 -14.68 17.91 -23.99
CA ILE A 257 -13.56 18.85 -24.16
C ILE A 257 -13.51 19.82 -22.97
N ASN A 258 -14.65 20.41 -22.59
CA ASN A 258 -14.69 21.35 -21.47
C ASN A 258 -14.25 20.70 -20.15
N ARG A 259 -14.68 19.46 -19.88
CA ARG A 259 -14.26 18.71 -18.68
C ARG A 259 -12.76 18.41 -18.70
N SER A 260 -12.23 17.97 -19.85
CA SER A 260 -10.80 17.70 -20.02
C SER A 260 -9.96 18.97 -19.83
N LEU A 261 -10.36 20.09 -20.43
CA LEU A 261 -9.70 21.39 -20.24
C LEU A 261 -9.77 21.88 -18.80
N THR A 262 -10.94 21.75 -18.16
CA THR A 262 -11.11 22.11 -16.74
C THR A 262 -10.18 21.28 -15.85
N ALA A 263 -10.06 19.97 -16.12
CA ALA A 263 -9.16 19.11 -15.36
C ALA A 263 -7.68 19.49 -15.49
N LEU A 264 -7.26 19.99 -16.66
CA LEU A 264 -5.90 20.46 -16.90
C LEU A 264 -5.65 21.85 -16.29
N GLN A 265 -6.59 22.78 -16.45
CA GLN A 265 -6.42 24.19 -16.05
C GLN A 265 -6.72 24.45 -14.57
N CYS A 266 -7.62 23.70 -13.94
CA CYS A 266 -8.04 23.93 -12.55
C CYS A 266 -7.24 23.13 -11.53
N SER A 267 -6.01 22.70 -11.86
CA SER A 267 -5.13 22.09 -10.87
C SER A 267 -4.88 23.06 -9.71
N LEU A 268 -4.88 22.55 -8.47
CA LEU A 268 -4.53 23.35 -7.28
C LEU A 268 -3.14 24.02 -7.41
N LEU A 269 -2.26 23.48 -8.25
CA LEU A 269 -0.99 24.12 -8.61
C LEU A 269 -1.21 25.43 -9.37
N ALA A 270 -2.08 25.43 -10.39
CA ALA A 270 -2.40 26.60 -11.20
C ALA A 270 -3.04 27.71 -10.34
N GLN A 271 -3.86 27.37 -9.34
CA GLN A 271 -4.54 28.34 -8.48
C GLN A 271 -3.61 29.17 -7.58
N SER A 272 -2.32 28.82 -7.47
CA SER A 272 -1.33 29.63 -6.74
C SER A 272 -0.86 30.83 -7.59
N SER A 273 -1.20 32.05 -7.14
CA SER A 273 -1.18 33.29 -7.95
C SER A 273 0.19 33.70 -8.53
N ILE A 274 1.30 33.19 -7.99
CA ILE A 274 2.65 33.59 -8.42
C ILE A 274 3.22 32.64 -9.50
N LYS A 275 2.76 31.38 -9.56
CA LYS A 275 3.26 30.36 -10.50
C LYS A 275 2.28 29.94 -11.59
N HIS A 276 1.04 30.45 -11.58
CA HIS A 276 -0.04 30.08 -12.51
C HIS A 276 0.41 30.05 -13.98
N GLN A 277 1.04 31.13 -14.46
CA GLN A 277 1.45 31.23 -15.86
C GLN A 277 2.51 30.19 -16.24
N LEU A 278 3.49 29.96 -15.36
CA LEU A 278 4.57 28.99 -15.59
C LEU A 278 4.04 27.56 -15.65
N ILE A 279 3.10 27.22 -14.77
CA ILE A 279 2.51 25.88 -14.70
C ILE A 279 1.63 25.61 -15.92
N ASP A 280 0.83 26.58 -16.37
CA ASP A 280 0.01 26.42 -17.58
C ASP A 280 0.87 26.16 -18.82
N ILE A 281 1.99 26.88 -18.94
CA ILE A 281 2.97 26.69 -20.01
C ILE A 281 3.54 25.27 -19.93
N GLN A 282 3.97 24.82 -18.75
CA GLN A 282 4.50 23.47 -18.55
C GLN A 282 3.47 22.40 -18.93
N ILE A 283 2.21 22.54 -18.50
CA ILE A 283 1.13 21.62 -18.83
C ILE A 283 0.90 21.59 -20.35
N HIS A 284 0.90 22.75 -21.02
CA HIS A 284 0.69 22.82 -22.47
C HIS A 284 1.79 22.08 -23.25
N PHE A 285 3.06 22.38 -22.95
CA PHE A 285 4.18 21.68 -23.57
C PHE A 285 4.16 20.20 -23.22
N HIS A 286 3.88 19.85 -21.96
CA HIS A 286 3.82 18.45 -21.54
C HIS A 286 2.76 17.69 -22.34
N CYS A 287 1.55 18.25 -22.51
CA CYS A 287 0.51 17.67 -23.36
C CYS A 287 1.00 17.43 -24.79
N LEU A 288 1.67 18.40 -25.40
CA LEU A 288 2.18 18.29 -26.77
C LEU A 288 3.21 17.14 -26.91
N PHE A 289 4.17 17.09 -26.00
CA PHE A 289 5.23 16.08 -26.04
C PHE A 289 4.72 14.70 -25.62
N THR A 290 3.73 14.62 -24.74
CA THR A 290 3.02 13.37 -24.46
C THR A 290 2.27 12.87 -25.70
N LEU A 291 1.62 13.75 -26.48
CA LEU A 291 0.99 13.34 -27.74
C LEU A 291 2.03 12.80 -28.75
N ASP A 292 3.17 13.49 -28.93
CA ASP A 292 4.25 13.00 -29.79
C ASP A 292 4.78 11.64 -29.29
N PHE A 293 4.96 11.49 -27.99
CA PHE A 293 5.39 10.24 -27.36
C PHE A 293 4.41 9.09 -27.61
N LEU A 294 3.11 9.32 -27.39
CA LEU A 294 2.06 8.32 -27.62
C LEU A 294 1.94 7.94 -29.09
N TYR A 295 2.12 8.90 -29.99
CA TYR A 295 2.11 8.67 -31.43
C TYR A 295 3.30 7.78 -31.86
N ARG A 296 4.51 8.04 -31.35
CA ARG A 296 5.71 7.21 -31.61
C ARG A 296 5.57 5.78 -31.09
N LEU A 297 4.78 5.58 -30.04
CA LEU A 297 4.48 4.25 -29.48
C LEU A 297 3.27 3.57 -30.17
N ASN A 298 2.72 4.14 -31.25
CA ASN A 298 1.53 3.63 -31.94
C ASN A 298 0.28 3.47 -31.04
N LEU A 299 0.17 4.29 -29.99
CA LEU A 299 -0.96 4.24 -29.04
C LEU A 299 -2.11 5.17 -29.43
N ILE A 300 -1.83 6.18 -30.25
CA ILE A 300 -2.82 7.10 -30.79
C ILE A 300 -2.70 7.19 -32.31
N ASN A 301 -3.83 7.43 -32.99
CA ASN A 301 -3.86 7.73 -34.43
C ASN A 301 -3.54 9.21 -34.69
N GLN A 302 -3.46 9.59 -35.97
CA GLN A 302 -3.27 10.99 -36.40
C GLN A 302 -4.41 11.93 -35.96
N HIS A 303 -5.57 11.39 -35.60
CA HIS A 303 -6.74 12.13 -35.13
C HIS A 303 -6.81 12.24 -33.60
N GLY A 304 -5.89 11.60 -32.86
CA GLY A 304 -5.87 11.56 -31.40
C GLY A 304 -6.73 10.48 -30.76
N ASP A 305 -7.31 9.56 -31.52
CA ASP A 305 -8.04 8.41 -30.99
C ASP A 305 -7.07 7.30 -30.56
N LEU A 306 -7.46 6.57 -29.53
CA LEU A 306 -6.69 5.49 -28.95
C LEU A 306 -6.79 4.22 -29.80
N ILE A 307 -5.66 3.56 -30.05
CA ILE A 307 -5.58 2.32 -30.84
C ILE A 307 -4.98 1.17 -30.01
N GLY A 308 -5.34 -0.07 -30.38
CA GLY A 308 -4.64 -1.29 -29.97
C GLY A 308 -4.65 -1.50 -28.46
N LEU A 309 -3.46 -1.55 -27.86
CA LEU A 309 -3.25 -1.83 -26.43
C LEU A 309 -3.48 -0.62 -25.51
N ALA A 310 -3.94 0.52 -26.06
CA ALA A 310 -4.23 1.71 -25.26
C ALA A 310 -5.27 1.47 -24.15
N GLY A 311 -6.26 0.60 -24.38
CA GLY A 311 -7.23 0.21 -23.36
C GLY A 311 -6.56 -0.43 -22.13
N LEU A 312 -5.69 -1.41 -22.35
CA LEU A 312 -4.92 -2.06 -21.29
C LEU A 312 -4.08 -1.04 -20.50
N LEU A 313 -3.44 -0.12 -21.22
CA LEU A 313 -2.59 0.91 -20.62
C LEU A 313 -3.35 1.81 -19.65
N THR A 314 -4.56 2.24 -20.04
CA THR A 314 -5.43 3.09 -19.20
C THR A 314 -5.94 2.35 -17.95
N HIS A 315 -6.22 1.05 -18.04
CA HIS A 315 -6.59 0.25 -16.87
C HIS A 315 -5.43 0.18 -15.86
N LEU A 316 -4.19 -0.02 -16.33
CA LEU A 316 -2.99 -0.13 -15.49
C LEU A 316 -2.32 1.21 -15.11
N HIS A 317 -3.05 2.33 -15.16
CA HIS A 317 -2.51 3.69 -14.92
C HIS A 317 -1.74 3.86 -13.60
N TYR A 318 -2.08 3.09 -12.57
CA TYR A 318 -1.46 3.15 -11.24
C TYR A 318 -0.03 2.56 -11.19
N PHE A 319 0.38 1.88 -12.27
CA PHE A 319 1.74 1.34 -12.46
C PHE A 319 2.55 2.09 -13.52
N GLU A 320 2.22 3.36 -13.79
CA GLU A 320 3.07 4.19 -14.64
C GLU A 320 4.48 4.38 -14.04
N PRO A 321 5.57 4.25 -14.83
CA PRO A 321 5.66 3.97 -16.27
C PRO A 321 5.75 2.50 -16.71
N ALA A 322 5.74 1.51 -15.79
CA ALA A 322 5.84 0.09 -16.15
C ALA A 322 4.73 -0.41 -17.08
N ASN A 323 3.52 0.13 -16.96
CA ASN A 323 2.43 -0.18 -17.87
C ASN A 323 2.75 0.22 -19.33
N ILE A 324 3.41 1.38 -19.55
CA ILE A 324 3.81 1.86 -20.88
C ILE A 324 4.90 0.94 -21.45
N LEU A 325 5.89 0.59 -20.62
CA LEU A 325 6.94 -0.35 -21.01
C LEU A 325 6.38 -1.73 -21.37
N LEU A 326 5.39 -2.24 -20.62
CA LEU A 326 4.73 -3.51 -20.93
C LEU A 326 4.14 -3.49 -22.34
N VAL A 327 3.44 -2.41 -22.68
CA VAL A 327 2.82 -2.25 -24.01
C VAL A 327 3.88 -2.14 -25.10
N TYR A 328 4.96 -1.39 -24.86
CA TYR A 328 6.10 -1.33 -25.78
C TYR A 328 6.75 -2.71 -26.02
N LEU A 329 6.89 -3.53 -24.97
CA LEU A 329 7.42 -4.89 -25.08
C LEU A 329 6.49 -5.82 -25.86
N MET A 330 5.17 -5.63 -25.73
CA MET A 330 4.17 -6.36 -26.52
C MET A 330 4.20 -5.94 -27.99
N ASP A 331 4.22 -4.63 -28.28
CA ASP A 331 4.28 -4.09 -29.64
C ASP A 331 5.56 -4.53 -30.37
N THR A 332 6.70 -4.51 -29.66
CA THR A 332 7.98 -4.95 -30.23
C THR A 332 8.18 -6.48 -30.23
N GLN A 333 7.11 -7.24 -29.96
CA GLN A 333 7.05 -8.72 -30.02
C GLN A 333 8.06 -9.44 -29.13
N TYR A 334 8.52 -8.82 -28.04
CA TYR A 334 9.52 -9.41 -27.16
C TYR A 334 9.03 -10.72 -26.51
N PHE A 335 7.75 -10.78 -26.12
CA PHE A 335 7.18 -11.96 -25.47
C PHE A 335 7.11 -13.21 -26.37
N HIS A 336 7.30 -13.11 -27.69
CA HIS A 336 7.46 -14.28 -28.56
C HIS A 336 8.76 -15.04 -28.32
N LEU A 337 9.79 -14.34 -27.85
CA LEU A 337 11.08 -14.92 -27.52
C LEU A 337 11.05 -15.67 -26.18
N VAL A 338 10.10 -15.33 -25.31
CA VAL A 338 9.98 -15.86 -23.95
C VAL A 338 8.89 -16.94 -23.93
N LYS A 339 9.30 -18.21 -23.88
CA LYS A 339 8.37 -19.35 -23.85
C LYS A 339 8.06 -19.86 -22.45
N ASP A 340 8.92 -19.54 -21.48
CA ASP A 340 8.83 -20.10 -20.13
C ASP A 340 7.98 -19.23 -19.20
N GLU A 341 7.05 -19.87 -18.49
CA GLU A 341 6.13 -19.22 -17.53
C GLU A 341 6.89 -18.49 -16.41
N ILE A 342 8.04 -19.04 -16.00
CA ILE A 342 8.90 -18.47 -14.95
C ILE A 342 9.55 -17.16 -15.40
N ASP A 343 9.95 -17.07 -16.68
CA ASP A 343 10.59 -15.88 -17.22
C ASP A 343 9.58 -14.75 -17.40
N ILE A 344 8.37 -15.08 -17.85
CA ILE A 344 7.25 -14.13 -17.89
C ILE A 344 6.96 -13.61 -16.48
N MET A 345 6.86 -14.49 -15.49
CA MET A 345 6.63 -14.08 -14.10
C MET A 345 7.79 -13.23 -13.56
N THR A 346 9.03 -13.51 -13.97
CA THR A 346 10.20 -12.70 -13.60
C THR A 346 10.10 -11.29 -14.20
N ILE A 347 9.71 -11.17 -15.48
CA ILE A 347 9.49 -9.86 -16.13
C ILE A 347 8.36 -9.09 -15.43
N PHE A 348 7.24 -9.75 -15.14
CA PHE A 348 6.13 -9.13 -14.42
C PHE A 348 6.52 -8.74 -12.99
N ALA A 349 7.37 -9.53 -12.34
CA ALA A 349 7.93 -9.16 -11.05
C ALA A 349 8.75 -7.88 -11.20
N TYR A 350 9.69 -7.81 -12.15
CA TYR A 350 10.43 -6.59 -12.43
C TYR A 350 9.52 -5.40 -12.71
N LEU A 351 8.47 -5.54 -13.53
CA LEU A 351 7.61 -4.42 -13.88
C LEU A 351 6.67 -3.96 -12.74
N PHE A 352 6.15 -4.88 -11.93
CA PHE A 352 4.98 -4.61 -11.07
C PHE A 352 5.19 -4.89 -9.57
N THR A 353 6.28 -5.52 -9.13
CA THR A 353 6.47 -5.76 -7.69
C THR A 353 6.97 -4.52 -6.99
N TYR A 354 8.19 -4.07 -7.27
CA TYR A 354 8.71 -2.78 -6.81
C TYR A 354 9.78 -2.29 -7.76
N MET A 355 9.49 -1.20 -8.45
CA MET A 355 10.47 -0.51 -9.27
C MET A 355 10.75 0.88 -8.70
N PRO A 356 11.98 1.40 -8.88
CA PRO A 356 12.54 2.46 -8.06
C PRO A 356 12.00 3.87 -8.29
N TRP A 357 10.99 4.05 -9.15
CA TRP A 357 10.31 5.34 -9.35
C TRP A 357 9.22 5.63 -8.29
N ARG A 358 8.83 4.65 -7.45
CA ARG A 358 7.97 4.89 -6.27
C ARG A 358 8.73 5.37 -5.02
N VAL A 359 10.05 5.50 -5.09
CA VAL A 359 10.95 5.83 -3.96
C VAL A 359 10.77 7.27 -3.42
N HIS A 360 9.96 8.11 -4.06
CA HIS A 360 9.65 9.44 -3.55
C HIS A 360 8.84 9.45 -2.25
N GLU A 361 8.15 8.35 -1.91
CA GLU A 361 7.48 8.20 -0.63
C GLU A 361 8.38 7.39 0.31
N LYS A 362 9.09 8.09 1.20
CA LYS A 362 10.03 7.57 2.21
C LYS A 362 9.46 6.48 3.16
N GLU A 363 8.21 6.07 2.99
CA GLU A 363 7.51 5.09 3.83
C GLU A 363 7.69 3.63 3.37
N ASP A 364 8.24 3.38 2.17
CA ASP A 364 8.24 2.05 1.53
C ASP A 364 9.63 1.35 1.46
N THR A 365 10.56 1.67 2.37
CA THR A 365 11.94 1.12 2.38
C THR A 365 12.04 -0.37 2.76
N LEU A 366 10.97 -1.00 3.25
CA LEU A 366 10.94 -2.42 3.66
C LEU A 366 11.15 -3.42 2.50
N LYS A 367 11.23 -2.94 1.26
CA LYS A 367 11.13 -3.75 0.04
C LYS A 367 12.39 -3.65 -0.83
N LEU A 368 13.34 -2.83 -0.41
CA LEU A 368 14.70 -2.75 -0.93
C LEU A 368 15.60 -3.44 0.08
N ILE A 369 16.40 -4.42 -0.36
CA ILE A 369 17.36 -5.06 0.54
C ILE A 369 18.69 -4.33 0.39
N THR A 370 19.00 -3.47 1.35
CA THR A 370 20.30 -2.80 1.41
C THR A 370 21.38 -3.76 1.93
N ARG A 371 22.66 -3.51 1.58
CA ARG A 371 23.79 -4.34 2.06
C ARG A 371 23.88 -4.44 3.59
N SER A 372 23.43 -3.42 4.32
CA SER A 372 23.36 -3.41 5.78
C SER A 372 22.29 -4.37 6.33
N GLU A 373 21.08 -4.38 5.76
CA GLU A 373 20.01 -5.31 6.16
C GLU A 373 20.32 -6.76 5.79
N TYR A 374 21.12 -6.97 4.73
CA TYR A 374 21.62 -8.28 4.34
C TYR A 374 22.45 -8.96 5.44
N GLN A 375 23.25 -8.20 6.20
CA GLN A 375 24.03 -8.73 7.31
C GLN A 375 23.13 -9.20 8.47
N ASP A 376 22.08 -8.45 8.82
CA ASP A 376 21.12 -8.87 9.85
C ASP A 376 20.25 -10.07 9.42
N LEU A 377 19.83 -10.12 8.16
CA LEU A 377 19.06 -11.24 7.57
C LEU A 377 19.91 -12.51 7.37
N SER A 378 21.23 -12.42 7.42
CA SER A 378 22.13 -13.58 7.33
C SER A 378 22.24 -14.34 8.66
N VAL A 379 21.98 -13.68 9.79
CA VAL A 379 22.03 -14.28 11.14
C VAL A 379 20.89 -15.28 11.36
N TYR A 380 19.75 -15.10 10.69
CA TYR A 380 18.59 -16.00 10.75
C TYR A 380 18.68 -17.23 9.82
N ARG A 381 19.74 -17.36 9.00
CA ARG A 381 19.80 -18.36 7.93
C ARG A 381 20.75 -19.52 8.24
N ARG A 382 20.20 -20.58 8.84
CA ARG A 382 20.67 -21.95 8.59
C ARG A 382 19.45 -22.85 8.35
N GLU A 383 19.37 -23.35 7.12
CA GLU A 383 18.45 -24.40 6.62
C GLU A 383 17.01 -23.96 6.27
N SER A 384 16.81 -23.37 5.08
CA SER A 384 15.46 -23.28 4.50
C SER A 384 15.06 -24.63 3.89
N LYS A 385 13.81 -25.06 4.15
CA LYS A 385 13.21 -26.25 3.50
C LYS A 385 12.76 -25.99 2.06
N TYR A 386 12.65 -24.71 1.67
CA TYR A 386 12.12 -24.25 0.41
C TYR A 386 13.24 -23.52 -0.36
N ASN A 387 13.43 -23.84 -1.64
CA ASN A 387 14.43 -23.22 -2.52
C ASN A 387 14.02 -21.78 -2.92
N SER A 388 13.67 -20.92 -1.95
CA SER A 388 13.35 -19.51 -2.20
C SER A 388 14.60 -18.75 -2.61
N LYS A 389 14.43 -17.87 -3.61
CA LYS A 389 15.44 -16.87 -3.93
C LYS A 389 14.95 -15.59 -3.28
N LEU A 390 15.77 -14.97 -2.42
CA LEU A 390 15.44 -13.66 -1.83
C LEU A 390 15.55 -12.51 -2.85
N PHE A 391 16.47 -12.68 -3.81
CA PHE A 391 16.75 -11.69 -4.83
C PHE A 391 16.18 -12.11 -6.18
N LEU A 392 15.55 -11.14 -6.84
CA LEU A 392 15.08 -11.31 -8.20
C LEU A 392 16.28 -11.58 -9.13
N PRO A 393 16.22 -12.63 -9.97
CA PRO A 393 17.35 -13.03 -10.80
C PRO A 393 17.61 -12.00 -11.90
N THR A 394 18.89 -11.84 -12.28
CA THR A 394 19.30 -10.91 -13.34
C THR A 394 18.56 -11.17 -14.64
N ILE A 395 18.01 -10.10 -15.24
CA ILE A 395 17.26 -10.18 -16.49
C ILE A 395 18.19 -10.51 -17.66
N SER A 396 17.62 -11.14 -18.70
CA SER A 396 18.27 -11.35 -19.99
C SER A 396 18.82 -10.04 -20.59
N GLU A 397 20.00 -10.11 -21.22
CA GLU A 397 20.61 -8.99 -21.94
C GLU A 397 19.70 -8.44 -23.04
N GLU A 398 18.89 -9.29 -23.67
CA GLU A 398 17.97 -8.86 -24.72
C GLU A 398 16.85 -7.96 -24.17
N PHE A 399 16.32 -8.27 -22.99
CA PHE A 399 15.35 -7.39 -22.31
C PHE A 399 15.95 -6.02 -22.03
N ARG A 400 17.19 -6.00 -21.54
CA ARG A 400 17.91 -4.76 -21.23
C ARG A 400 18.07 -3.88 -22.46
N LYS A 401 18.48 -4.46 -23.60
CA LYS A 401 18.56 -3.74 -24.88
C LYS A 401 17.22 -3.13 -25.31
N ARG A 402 16.11 -3.84 -25.10
CA ARG A 402 14.77 -3.30 -25.42
C ARG A 402 14.41 -2.12 -24.52
N VAL A 403 14.74 -2.19 -23.24
CA VAL A 403 14.48 -1.11 -22.30
C VAL A 403 15.38 0.09 -22.58
N ASP A 404 16.66 -0.12 -22.91
CA ASP A 404 17.57 0.96 -23.32
C ASP A 404 17.05 1.67 -24.57
N LYS A 405 16.50 0.92 -25.53
CA LYS A 405 15.85 1.50 -26.72
C LYS A 405 14.60 2.31 -26.37
N TYR A 406 13.74 1.80 -25.48
CA TYR A 406 12.59 2.54 -24.96
C TYR A 406 13.03 3.84 -24.28
N ASN A 407 14.01 3.75 -23.38
CA ASN A 407 14.56 4.89 -22.65
C ASN A 407 15.21 5.91 -23.59
N SER A 408 15.83 5.49 -24.70
CA SER A 408 16.32 6.40 -25.73
C SER A 408 15.20 7.24 -26.32
N ILE A 409 14.05 6.62 -26.66
CA ILE A 409 12.88 7.35 -27.18
C ILE A 409 12.36 8.35 -26.15
N VAL A 410 12.28 7.94 -24.88
CA VAL A 410 11.85 8.84 -23.79
C VAL A 410 12.81 10.01 -23.66
N LYS A 411 14.13 9.77 -23.68
CA LYS A 411 15.16 10.81 -23.60
C LYS A 411 15.09 11.78 -24.77
N ASP A 412 14.87 11.30 -25.98
CA ASP A 412 14.79 12.15 -27.17
C ASP A 412 13.57 13.09 -27.09
N VAL A 413 12.40 12.53 -26.78
CA VAL A 413 11.14 13.29 -26.74
C VAL A 413 11.11 14.26 -25.55
N TYR A 414 11.39 13.76 -24.34
CA TYR A 414 11.34 14.58 -23.13
C TYR A 414 12.57 15.47 -22.95
N GLY A 415 13.70 15.15 -23.58
CA GLY A 415 14.84 16.07 -23.71
C GLY A 415 14.45 17.31 -24.53
N CYS A 416 13.78 17.10 -25.67
CA CYS A 416 13.22 18.19 -26.48
C CYS A 416 12.16 19.01 -25.72
N TYR A 417 11.33 18.36 -24.91
CA TYR A 417 10.38 19.03 -24.02
C TYR A 417 11.08 20.00 -23.07
N ILE A 418 12.07 19.51 -22.31
CA ILE A 418 12.79 20.31 -21.33
C ILE A 418 13.50 21.48 -22.03
N GLU A 419 14.12 21.24 -23.18
CA GLU A 419 14.76 22.29 -23.97
C GLU A 419 13.78 23.38 -24.39
N ASN A 420 12.63 23.02 -24.93
CA ASN A 420 11.68 23.98 -25.47
C ASN A 420 10.96 24.75 -24.38
N VAL A 421 10.59 24.10 -23.28
CA VAL A 421 10.06 24.78 -22.09
C VAL A 421 11.09 25.76 -21.55
N THR A 422 12.35 25.35 -21.39
CA THR A 422 13.39 26.24 -20.83
C THR A 422 13.68 27.41 -21.76
N LYS A 423 13.75 27.21 -23.09
CA LYS A 423 13.87 28.30 -24.08
C LYS A 423 12.72 29.30 -23.98
N TYR A 424 11.49 28.81 -23.82
CA TYR A 424 10.31 29.67 -23.73
C TYR A 424 10.25 30.44 -22.40
N LEU A 425 10.57 29.78 -21.28
CA LEU A 425 10.63 30.43 -19.98
C LEU A 425 11.70 31.52 -19.92
N ARG A 426 12.87 31.29 -20.54
CA ARG A 426 13.91 32.32 -20.69
C ARG A 426 13.44 33.54 -21.47
N SER A 427 12.63 33.34 -22.52
CA SER A 427 12.10 34.47 -23.30
C SER A 427 11.10 35.33 -22.51
N LEU A 428 10.51 34.79 -21.44
CA LEU A 428 9.58 35.53 -20.58
C LEU A 428 10.30 36.28 -19.45
N ASN A 429 11.41 35.75 -18.94
CA ASN A 429 12.12 36.27 -17.76
C ASN A 429 13.19 37.34 -18.07
N ASN A 430 13.28 37.85 -19.31
CA ASN A 430 14.08 39.00 -19.76
C ASN A 430 15.28 39.39 -18.87
N GLU A 431 16.47 38.90 -19.24
CA GLU A 431 17.80 39.40 -18.84
C GLU A 431 18.25 39.21 -17.37
N GLN A 432 17.38 38.80 -16.44
CA GLN A 432 17.80 38.61 -15.03
C GLN A 432 18.74 37.40 -14.82
N GLU A 433 18.69 36.39 -15.69
CA GLU A 433 19.52 35.18 -15.59
C GLU A 433 20.99 35.40 -15.93
N GLU A 434 21.29 36.41 -16.74
CA GLU A 434 22.66 36.75 -17.09
C GLU A 434 23.33 37.54 -15.97
N ILE A 435 22.61 37.87 -14.90
CA ILE A 435 23.09 38.65 -13.77
C ILE A 435 23.21 37.76 -12.54
N LEU A 436 24.41 37.69 -11.95
CA LEU A 436 24.60 36.96 -10.69
C LEU A 436 23.86 37.65 -9.53
N PRO A 437 23.08 36.92 -8.70
CA PRO A 437 22.15 37.53 -7.73
C PRO A 437 22.82 38.27 -6.57
N PHE A 438 24.07 37.92 -6.22
CA PHE A 438 24.80 38.56 -5.11
C PHE A 438 25.87 39.55 -5.57
N SER A 439 26.51 39.28 -6.71
CA SER A 439 27.58 40.13 -7.26
C SER A 439 27.09 41.13 -8.31
N ASN A 440 25.84 40.99 -8.80
CA ASN A 440 25.25 41.80 -9.86
C ASN A 440 26.08 41.85 -11.16
N ILE A 441 26.94 40.85 -11.37
CA ILE A 441 27.76 40.73 -12.57
C ILE A 441 26.87 40.24 -13.72
N SER A 442 26.78 41.03 -14.80
CA SER A 442 26.05 40.66 -16.02
C SER A 442 26.98 40.02 -17.05
N PHE A 443 26.65 38.83 -17.55
CA PHE A 443 27.39 38.09 -18.59
C PHE A 443 27.02 38.50 -20.02
N SER A 444 26.18 39.52 -20.19
CA SER A 444 25.74 40.04 -21.50
C SER A 444 26.86 40.74 -22.28
N GLN A 445 27.90 41.23 -21.58
CA GLN A 445 28.96 42.05 -22.17
C GLN A 445 30.22 41.23 -22.49
N LYS A 446 30.87 41.54 -23.63
CA LYS A 446 32.14 40.90 -23.99
C LYS A 446 33.24 41.22 -22.96
N PRO A 447 34.13 40.26 -22.64
CA PRO A 447 35.23 40.48 -21.71
C PRO A 447 36.18 41.56 -22.21
N ASP A 448 36.49 42.51 -21.33
CA ASP A 448 37.63 43.41 -21.49
C ASP A 448 38.86 42.70 -20.91
N TYR A 449 39.75 42.25 -21.79
CA TYR A 449 40.96 41.54 -21.38
C TYR A 449 42.05 42.47 -20.84
N ASP A 450 41.95 43.78 -21.13
CA ASP A 450 42.97 44.77 -20.76
C ASP A 450 42.66 45.40 -19.40
N ASN A 451 41.38 45.68 -19.11
CA ASN A 451 40.96 46.33 -17.85
C ASN A 451 39.94 45.54 -17.02
N GLY A 452 39.46 44.38 -17.48
CA GLY A 452 38.46 43.58 -16.78
C GLY A 452 39.02 42.76 -15.62
N THR A 453 38.19 42.47 -14.63
CA THR A 453 38.55 41.56 -13.53
C THR A 453 38.73 40.13 -14.04
N PHE A 454 39.81 39.45 -13.65
CA PHE A 454 40.10 38.06 -14.00
C PHE A 454 38.91 37.12 -13.74
N GLU A 455 38.22 37.30 -12.61
CA GLU A 455 37.05 36.51 -12.22
C GLU A 455 35.89 36.66 -13.21
N TYR A 456 35.63 37.88 -13.70
CA TYR A 456 34.62 38.13 -14.74
C TYR A 456 34.97 37.38 -16.03
N ASN A 457 36.21 37.50 -16.49
CA ASN A 457 36.66 36.87 -17.73
C ASN A 457 36.60 35.34 -17.63
N LEU A 458 37.00 34.76 -16.48
CA LEU A 458 36.91 33.33 -16.22
C LEU A 458 35.46 32.82 -16.23
N HIS A 459 34.56 33.48 -15.49
CA HIS A 459 33.15 33.10 -15.44
C HIS A 459 32.43 33.32 -16.78
N TYR A 460 32.76 34.39 -17.52
CA TYR A 460 32.25 34.61 -18.87
C TYR A 460 32.65 33.46 -19.80
N HIS A 461 33.93 33.06 -19.82
CA HIS A 461 34.38 31.94 -20.65
C HIS A 461 33.71 30.61 -20.28
N GLN A 462 33.54 30.33 -19.00
CA GLN A 462 32.81 29.14 -18.54
C GLN A 462 31.34 29.16 -18.95
N SER A 463 30.66 30.31 -18.83
CA SER A 463 29.27 30.46 -19.27
C SER A 463 29.09 30.28 -20.78
N GLN A 464 30.03 30.77 -21.61
CA GLN A 464 29.99 30.64 -23.08
C GLN A 464 30.27 29.22 -23.56
N GLN A 465 31.08 28.44 -22.82
CA GLN A 465 31.27 27.00 -23.07
C GLN A 465 30.00 26.19 -22.79
N ILE A 466 29.07 26.74 -22.02
CA ILE A 466 27.82 26.09 -21.58
C ILE A 466 26.62 26.84 -22.18
N LYS A 467 26.66 27.12 -23.49
CA LYS A 467 25.47 27.54 -24.26
C LYS A 467 24.49 26.39 -24.41
N ASN A 468 23.92 25.94 -23.30
CA ASN A 468 22.89 24.91 -23.28
C ASN A 468 21.52 25.54 -23.01
N PRO A 469 20.50 25.22 -23.83
CA PRO A 469 19.15 25.73 -23.61
C PRO A 469 18.51 25.21 -22.31
N SER A 470 18.92 24.02 -21.85
CA SER A 470 18.26 23.32 -20.73
C SER A 470 18.80 23.65 -19.34
N ILE A 471 19.94 24.34 -19.21
CA ILE A 471 20.60 24.59 -17.90
C ILE A 471 20.87 26.07 -17.78
N SER A 472 20.45 26.70 -16.67
CA SER A 472 20.72 28.12 -16.44
C SER A 472 22.23 28.39 -16.48
N PRO A 473 22.69 29.55 -16.99
CA PRO A 473 24.11 29.91 -16.99
C PRO A 473 24.73 29.77 -15.59
N PHE A 474 23.97 30.12 -14.55
CA PHE A 474 24.35 29.95 -13.15
C PHE A 474 24.62 28.49 -12.75
N ALA A 475 23.71 27.56 -13.07
CA ALA A 475 23.92 26.13 -12.81
C ALA A 475 25.03 25.53 -13.68
N GLY A 476 25.23 26.07 -14.89
CA GLY A 476 26.38 25.69 -15.73
C GLY A 476 27.72 25.96 -15.05
N LEU A 477 27.85 27.07 -14.31
CA LEU A 477 29.10 27.41 -13.60
C LEU A 477 29.50 26.38 -12.53
N SER A 478 28.59 25.54 -12.05
CA SER A 478 28.92 24.44 -11.14
C SER A 478 29.49 23.21 -11.86
N GLY A 479 29.69 23.28 -13.18
CA GLY A 479 30.23 22.18 -14.01
C GLY A 479 29.17 21.20 -14.52
N LEU A 480 27.87 21.49 -14.36
CA LEU A 480 26.79 20.66 -14.87
C LEU A 480 26.65 20.83 -16.39
N THR A 481 26.79 19.73 -17.14
CA THR A 481 26.60 19.73 -18.60
C THR A 481 25.23 19.18 -19.00
N HIS A 482 24.74 19.57 -20.20
CA HIS A 482 23.51 19.03 -20.76
C HIS A 482 23.57 17.50 -20.92
N GLU A 483 24.72 16.96 -21.34
CA GLU A 483 24.92 15.52 -21.45
C GLU A 483 24.85 14.83 -20.08
N GLN A 484 25.39 15.42 -19.01
CA GLN A 484 25.26 14.89 -17.66
C GLN A 484 23.82 14.92 -17.15
N LEU A 485 23.07 15.98 -17.50
CA LEU A 485 21.65 16.11 -17.19
C LEU A 485 20.79 15.06 -17.90
N MET A 486 21.12 14.74 -19.16
CA MET A 486 20.38 13.76 -19.98
C MET A 486 20.87 12.31 -19.78
N SER A 487 22.10 12.10 -19.30
CA SER A 487 22.67 10.78 -19.02
C SER A 487 22.32 10.28 -17.62
N ASN A 488 22.33 11.13 -16.60
CA ASN A 488 22.05 10.77 -15.21
C ASN A 488 20.55 10.82 -14.88
N TYR A 489 19.78 9.90 -15.46
CA TYR A 489 18.47 9.55 -14.94
C TYR A 489 18.60 8.30 -14.06
N ASN A 490 19.22 8.46 -12.88
CA ASN A 490 18.90 7.55 -11.78
C ASN A 490 17.62 8.09 -11.17
N SER A 491 16.60 7.26 -10.98
CA SER A 491 15.27 7.64 -10.47
C SER A 491 15.28 8.32 -9.09
N ILE A 492 16.45 8.44 -8.46
CA ILE A 492 16.68 8.95 -7.12
C ILE A 492 17.41 10.31 -7.15
N ILE A 493 18.07 10.67 -8.26
CA ILE A 493 18.71 11.98 -8.39
C ILE A 493 17.81 12.88 -9.20
N SER A 494 17.25 13.86 -8.49
CA SER A 494 16.58 15.05 -8.96
C SER A 494 17.51 15.99 -9.76
N SER A 495 18.31 15.46 -10.69
CA SER A 495 19.19 16.27 -11.55
C SER A 495 18.38 17.29 -12.34
N TRP A 496 17.11 16.99 -12.57
CA TRP A 496 16.12 17.83 -13.22
C TRP A 496 15.40 18.82 -12.30
N ASP A 497 15.39 18.62 -10.97
CA ASP A 497 14.92 19.67 -10.04
C ASP A 497 15.89 20.87 -10.03
N LEU A 498 17.14 20.65 -10.46
CA LEU A 498 18.12 21.73 -10.69
C LEU A 498 17.83 22.50 -11.99
N VAL A 499 16.92 22.01 -12.83
CA VAL A 499 16.47 22.67 -14.06
C VAL A 499 15.23 23.49 -13.76
N TYR A 500 15.46 24.78 -13.55
CA TYR A 500 14.48 25.84 -13.78
C TYR A 500 13.10 25.67 -13.12
N ASP A 501 13.01 25.42 -11.81
CA ASP A 501 11.73 25.40 -11.08
C ASP A 501 10.65 24.50 -11.74
N LEU A 502 11.08 23.50 -12.55
CA LEU A 502 10.22 22.56 -13.25
C LEU A 502 9.87 21.42 -12.30
N ASP A 503 8.59 21.07 -12.19
CA ASP A 503 8.13 19.92 -11.41
C ASP A 503 8.37 18.61 -12.20
N LEU A 504 9.64 18.22 -12.35
CA LEU A 504 10.07 17.04 -13.09
C LEU A 504 10.05 15.78 -12.22
N SER A 505 8.86 15.45 -11.69
CA SER A 505 8.70 14.18 -10.98
C SER A 505 8.79 12.98 -11.96
N PRO A 506 9.23 11.79 -11.52
CA PRO A 506 9.25 10.58 -12.36
C PRO A 506 7.88 10.15 -12.90
N LYS A 507 6.79 10.74 -12.42
CA LYS A 507 5.44 10.53 -12.96
C LYS A 507 5.19 11.32 -14.25
N VAL A 508 5.97 12.37 -14.49
CA VAL A 508 5.86 13.25 -15.67
C VAL A 508 6.65 12.67 -16.84
N VAL A 509 7.83 12.12 -16.55
CA VAL A 509 8.69 11.52 -17.58
C VAL A 509 8.71 10.01 -17.40
N PRO A 510 8.18 9.25 -18.36
CA PRO A 510 7.97 7.81 -18.22
C PRO A 510 9.27 7.02 -18.45
N PHE A 511 10.33 7.35 -17.72
CA PHE A 511 11.62 6.66 -17.82
C PHE A 511 11.67 5.46 -16.88
N VAL A 512 12.30 4.36 -17.33
CA VAL A 512 12.41 3.11 -16.56
C VAL A 512 13.86 2.82 -16.20
N ASP A 513 14.18 2.80 -14.90
CA ASP A 513 15.49 2.37 -14.40
C ASP A 513 15.45 0.92 -13.91
N ILE A 514 16.31 0.08 -14.47
CA ILE A 514 16.44 -1.36 -14.15
C ILE A 514 17.72 -1.63 -13.37
N ASP A 515 18.70 -0.72 -13.38
CA ASP A 515 20.06 -1.00 -12.91
C ASP A 515 20.18 -1.10 -11.38
N CYS A 516 19.07 -0.87 -10.67
CA CYS A 516 18.94 -1.04 -9.23
C CYS A 516 20.06 -0.34 -8.45
N ARG A 517 20.31 0.94 -8.75
CA ARG A 517 21.38 1.73 -8.11
C ARG A 517 20.82 2.92 -7.34
N ASP A 518 21.31 3.08 -6.12
CA ASP A 518 20.98 4.21 -5.26
C ASP A 518 21.63 5.53 -5.74
N HIS A 519 21.25 6.65 -5.12
CA HIS A 519 21.85 7.98 -5.33
C HIS A 519 23.38 8.02 -5.08
N THR A 520 23.90 7.11 -4.26
CA THR A 520 25.34 6.94 -4.03
C THR A 520 26.02 5.99 -5.03
N ASN A 521 25.29 5.58 -6.08
CA ASN A 521 25.69 4.56 -7.05
C ASN A 521 25.91 3.17 -6.42
N ALA A 522 25.36 2.93 -5.22
CA ALA A 522 25.38 1.63 -4.57
C ALA A 522 24.30 0.72 -5.17
N SER A 523 24.63 -0.54 -5.46
CA SER A 523 23.66 -1.52 -5.96
C SER A 523 22.73 -2.00 -4.83
N TYR A 524 21.43 -1.94 -5.04
CA TYR A 524 20.43 -2.66 -4.25
C TYR A 524 19.82 -3.82 -5.05
N HIS A 525 19.06 -4.68 -4.38
CA HIS A 525 18.38 -5.81 -5.03
C HIS A 525 16.88 -5.77 -4.75
N LEU A 526 16.10 -6.18 -5.76
CA LEU A 526 14.66 -6.34 -5.65
C LEU A 526 14.30 -7.66 -4.99
N ASN A 527 13.27 -7.63 -4.15
CA ASN A 527 12.72 -8.80 -3.47
C ASN A 527 11.92 -9.68 -4.46
N SER A 528 12.21 -10.99 -4.48
CA SER A 528 11.56 -11.96 -5.39
C SER A 528 10.27 -12.59 -4.85
N TYR A 529 9.62 -11.98 -3.86
CA TYR A 529 8.39 -12.50 -3.25
C TYR A 529 7.33 -12.95 -4.26
N ALA A 530 7.13 -12.23 -5.37
CA ALA A 530 6.15 -12.59 -6.38
C ALA A 530 6.51 -13.88 -7.14
N LEU A 531 7.80 -14.06 -7.44
CA LEU A 531 8.32 -15.24 -8.09
C LEU A 531 8.27 -16.46 -7.15
N ASP A 532 8.61 -16.25 -5.88
CA ASP A 532 8.55 -17.30 -4.86
C ASP A 532 7.10 -17.71 -4.57
N PHE A 533 6.17 -16.75 -4.49
CA PHE A 533 4.75 -17.04 -4.33
C PHE A 533 4.18 -17.81 -5.53
N PHE A 534 4.59 -17.44 -6.75
CA PHE A 534 4.20 -18.18 -7.95
C PHE A 534 4.67 -19.64 -7.91
N LYS A 535 5.89 -19.90 -7.46
CA LYS A 535 6.46 -21.25 -7.37
C LYS A 535 5.90 -22.09 -6.22
N GLN A 536 5.70 -21.49 -5.06
CA GLN A 536 5.45 -22.21 -3.81
C GLN A 536 4.00 -22.09 -3.32
N GLY A 537 3.36 -20.96 -3.58
CA GLY A 537 1.97 -20.68 -3.18
C GLY A 537 1.73 -20.54 -1.67
N SER A 538 2.77 -20.25 -0.87
CA SER A 538 2.68 -20.16 0.60
C SER A 538 3.06 -18.77 1.11
N GLU A 539 2.17 -18.13 1.89
CA GLU A 539 2.42 -16.85 2.55
C GLU A 539 3.47 -16.96 3.67
N ALA A 540 3.50 -18.10 4.37
CA ALA A 540 4.44 -18.32 5.48
C ALA A 540 5.90 -18.32 5.01
N SER A 541 6.18 -18.78 3.79
CA SER A 541 7.51 -18.66 3.19
C SER A 541 7.84 -17.19 2.91
N LEU A 542 6.89 -16.39 2.42
CA LEU A 542 7.14 -14.97 2.14
C LEU A 542 7.44 -14.16 3.40
N ILE A 543 6.74 -14.42 4.50
CA ILE A 543 6.96 -13.72 5.77
C ILE A 543 8.33 -14.09 6.36
N ASN A 544 8.65 -15.39 6.38
CA ASN A 544 9.87 -15.88 7.03
C ASN A 544 11.13 -15.69 6.18
N GLU A 545 11.03 -15.87 4.87
CA GLU A 545 12.19 -15.92 3.96
C GLU A 545 12.38 -14.60 3.22
N ASN A 546 11.29 -13.95 2.78
CA ASN A 546 11.32 -12.66 2.08
C ASN A 546 11.16 -11.44 2.98
N GLY A 547 10.99 -11.64 4.30
CA GLY A 547 10.94 -10.56 5.30
C GLY A 547 9.72 -9.65 5.21
N LEU A 548 8.67 -10.06 4.49
CA LEU A 548 7.46 -9.26 4.32
C LEU A 548 6.58 -9.30 5.57
N SER A 549 5.90 -8.19 5.87
CA SER A 549 4.89 -8.17 6.93
C SER A 549 3.61 -8.90 6.47
N PRO A 550 2.86 -9.57 7.37
CA PRO A 550 1.70 -10.37 6.97
C PRO A 550 0.66 -9.64 6.12
N GLY A 551 0.22 -8.43 6.48
CA GLY A 551 -0.79 -7.76 5.64
C GLY A 551 -0.26 -6.83 4.57
N ASP A 552 1.04 -6.47 4.57
CA ASP A 552 1.65 -5.94 3.34
C ASP A 552 1.69 -7.05 2.29
N THR A 553 2.03 -8.28 2.68
CA THR A 553 2.08 -9.45 1.78
C THR A 553 0.76 -9.64 1.03
N TYR A 554 -0.38 -9.57 1.72
CA TYR A 554 -1.70 -9.65 1.07
C TYR A 554 -1.90 -8.54 0.02
N SER A 555 -1.63 -7.29 0.38
CA SER A 555 -1.85 -6.14 -0.50
C SER A 555 -0.97 -6.23 -1.75
N LEU A 556 0.30 -6.62 -1.58
CA LEU A 556 1.24 -6.80 -2.69
C LEU A 556 0.85 -7.94 -3.62
N LEU A 557 0.37 -9.06 -3.07
CA LEU A 557 -0.10 -10.20 -3.86
C LEU A 557 -1.43 -9.88 -4.56
N LEU A 558 -2.31 -9.12 -3.92
CA LEU A 558 -3.58 -8.67 -4.50
C LEU A 558 -3.33 -7.74 -5.69
N ASP A 559 -2.48 -6.74 -5.53
CA ASP A 559 -2.13 -5.80 -6.60
C ASP A 559 -1.62 -6.55 -7.84
N LEU A 560 -0.70 -7.49 -7.64
CA LEU A 560 -0.16 -8.30 -8.73
C LEU A 560 -1.22 -9.24 -9.34
N HIS A 561 -2.09 -9.84 -8.51
CA HIS A 561 -3.21 -10.65 -8.98
C HIS A 561 -4.16 -9.84 -9.88
N LEU A 562 -4.47 -8.59 -9.49
CA LEU A 562 -5.31 -7.68 -10.25
C LEU A 562 -4.63 -7.27 -11.57
N VAL A 563 -3.32 -7.05 -11.59
CA VAL A 563 -2.56 -6.80 -12.83
C VAL A 563 -2.66 -7.97 -13.78
N LEU A 564 -2.31 -9.17 -13.32
CA LEU A 564 -2.33 -10.37 -14.15
C LEU A 564 -3.73 -10.64 -14.71
N SER A 565 -4.75 -10.43 -13.90
CA SER A 565 -6.16 -10.57 -14.31
C SER A 565 -6.55 -9.51 -15.33
N SER A 566 -6.17 -8.24 -15.12
CA SER A 566 -6.44 -7.14 -16.06
C SER A 566 -5.76 -7.34 -17.41
N VAL A 567 -4.50 -7.80 -17.42
CA VAL A 567 -3.76 -8.13 -18.65
C VAL A 567 -4.44 -9.28 -19.39
N LYS A 568 -4.79 -10.36 -18.68
CA LYS A 568 -5.50 -11.51 -19.27
C LYS A 568 -6.82 -11.10 -19.92
N THR A 569 -7.68 -10.39 -19.18
CA THR A 569 -8.98 -9.94 -19.68
C THR A 569 -8.83 -8.97 -20.87
N SER A 570 -7.83 -8.09 -20.84
CA SER A 570 -7.59 -7.16 -21.96
C SER A 570 -7.15 -7.90 -23.22
N LEU A 571 -6.25 -8.89 -23.10
CA LEU A 571 -5.83 -9.73 -24.22
C LEU A 571 -7.00 -10.56 -24.76
N GLU A 572 -7.85 -11.09 -23.88
CA GLU A 572 -9.07 -11.81 -24.27
C GLU A 572 -10.03 -10.93 -25.07
N VAL A 573 -10.24 -9.68 -24.65
CA VAL A 573 -11.08 -8.71 -25.38
C VAL A 573 -10.50 -8.40 -26.76
N ILE A 574 -9.18 -8.22 -26.85
CA ILE A 574 -8.49 -7.94 -28.13
C ILE A 574 -8.66 -9.12 -29.09
N ILE A 575 -8.35 -10.33 -28.64
CA ILE A 575 -8.51 -11.56 -29.44
C ILE A 575 -9.97 -11.73 -29.90
N ASN A 576 -10.94 -11.51 -29.01
CA ASN A 576 -12.37 -11.63 -29.35
C ASN A 576 -12.85 -10.55 -30.34
N ASN A 577 -12.28 -9.35 -30.29
CA ASN A 577 -12.61 -8.27 -31.24
C ASN A 577 -11.98 -8.52 -32.61
N GLU A 578 -10.75 -9.03 -32.65
CA GLU A 578 -10.08 -9.43 -33.89
C GLU A 578 -10.79 -10.62 -34.56
N GLN A 579 -11.30 -11.59 -33.80
CA GLN A 579 -12.11 -12.69 -34.34
C GLN A 579 -13.40 -12.21 -35.04
N LYS A 580 -13.95 -11.05 -34.64
CA LYS A 580 -15.15 -10.45 -35.24
C LYS A 580 -14.84 -9.60 -36.47
N GLN A 581 -13.62 -9.05 -36.57
CA GLN A 581 -13.15 -8.27 -37.71
C GLN A 581 -12.33 -9.19 -38.61
N THR A 582 -12.99 -9.82 -39.59
CA THR A 582 -12.38 -10.81 -40.50
C THR A 582 -11.33 -10.23 -41.46
N THR A 583 -10.21 -9.74 -40.93
CA THR A 583 -9.03 -9.29 -41.70
C THR A 583 -7.73 -9.51 -40.91
N ASN A 584 -7.04 -10.60 -41.25
CA ASN A 584 -5.58 -10.88 -41.24
C ASN A 584 -4.65 -10.58 -40.03
N ASN A 585 -3.82 -11.61 -39.76
CA ASN A 585 -2.47 -11.67 -39.17
C ASN A 585 -2.21 -11.36 -37.68
N ASP A 586 -2.95 -10.47 -37.00
CA ASP A 586 -2.62 -10.11 -35.60
C ASP A 586 -3.09 -11.15 -34.56
N LEU A 587 -4.11 -11.95 -34.91
CA LEU A 587 -4.60 -13.09 -34.12
C LEU A 587 -3.48 -14.11 -33.78
N ALA A 588 -2.54 -14.32 -34.70
CA ALA A 588 -1.43 -15.25 -34.51
C ALA A 588 -0.36 -14.72 -33.52
N ILE A 589 -0.34 -13.40 -33.29
CA ILE A 589 0.65 -12.72 -32.45
C ILE A 589 0.25 -12.85 -30.97
N PHE A 590 -1.01 -12.55 -30.63
CA PHE A 590 -1.44 -12.52 -29.24
C PHE A 590 -1.90 -13.87 -28.67
N GLU A 591 -2.27 -14.84 -29.50
CA GLU A 591 -2.80 -16.13 -29.04
C GLU A 591 -1.78 -16.98 -28.23
N PRO A 592 -0.51 -17.14 -28.66
CA PRO A 592 0.50 -17.87 -27.87
C PRO A 592 0.79 -17.17 -26.54
N LEU A 593 0.89 -15.83 -26.55
CA LEU A 593 1.11 -15.02 -25.37
C LEU A 593 -0.04 -15.14 -24.38
N TYR A 594 -1.28 -15.05 -24.89
CA TYR A 594 -2.49 -15.21 -24.09
C TYR A 594 -2.53 -16.59 -23.41
N LYS A 595 -2.15 -17.66 -24.11
CA LYS A 595 -2.13 -19.01 -23.52
C LYS A 595 -1.15 -19.11 -22.36
N THR A 596 0.08 -18.65 -22.53
CA THR A 596 1.10 -18.70 -21.47
C THR A 596 0.74 -17.77 -20.30
N LEU A 597 0.26 -16.55 -20.56
CA LEU A 597 -0.18 -15.63 -19.51
C LEU A 597 -1.43 -16.13 -18.78
N SER A 598 -2.37 -16.77 -19.48
CA SER A 598 -3.54 -17.38 -18.87
C SER A 598 -3.13 -18.51 -17.92
N ASN A 599 -2.14 -19.33 -18.28
CA ASN A 599 -1.58 -20.33 -17.38
C ASN A 599 -0.95 -19.68 -16.13
N VAL A 600 -0.08 -18.68 -16.32
CA VAL A 600 0.57 -17.96 -15.21
C VAL A 600 -0.49 -17.36 -14.27
N GLN A 601 -1.49 -16.67 -14.82
CA GLN A 601 -2.58 -16.07 -14.07
C GLN A 601 -3.42 -17.12 -13.34
N ASN A 602 -3.72 -18.25 -13.97
CA ASN A 602 -4.49 -19.34 -13.35
C ASN A 602 -3.73 -19.99 -12.19
N ILE A 603 -2.42 -20.24 -12.34
CA ILE A 603 -1.56 -20.78 -11.28
C ILE A 603 -1.50 -19.80 -10.11
N PHE A 604 -1.21 -18.52 -10.39
CA PHE A 604 -1.14 -17.48 -9.37
C PHE A 604 -2.48 -17.33 -8.65
N SER A 605 -3.59 -17.32 -9.39
CA SER A 605 -4.94 -17.23 -8.83
C SER A 605 -5.27 -18.42 -7.95
N ARG A 606 -4.95 -19.66 -8.37
CA ARG A 606 -5.16 -20.85 -7.52
C ARG A 606 -4.39 -20.76 -6.21
N ASN A 607 -3.14 -20.33 -6.26
CA ASN A 607 -2.32 -20.13 -5.06
C ASN A 607 -2.91 -19.04 -4.16
N PHE A 608 -3.32 -17.91 -4.74
CA PHE A 608 -3.95 -16.80 -4.03
C PHE A 608 -5.27 -17.22 -3.37
N GLN A 609 -6.15 -17.92 -4.09
CA GLN A 609 -7.44 -18.40 -3.57
C GLN A 609 -7.27 -19.47 -2.49
N ARG A 610 -6.26 -20.35 -2.63
CA ARG A 610 -5.94 -21.36 -1.61
C ARG A 610 -5.49 -20.70 -0.29
N GLN A 611 -4.72 -19.64 -0.38
CA GLN A 611 -4.21 -18.92 0.78
C GLN A 611 -5.26 -17.98 1.40
N TYR A 612 -6.13 -17.40 0.57
CA TYR A 612 -7.16 -16.43 0.99
C TYR A 612 -8.59 -16.85 0.58
N PRO A 613 -9.09 -18.03 1.01
CA PRO A 613 -10.37 -18.57 0.55
C PRO A 613 -11.60 -17.76 0.97
N SER A 614 -11.52 -17.08 2.12
CA SER A 614 -12.63 -16.35 2.75
C SER A 614 -12.81 -14.90 2.25
N ARG A 615 -12.06 -14.46 1.23
CA ARG A 615 -12.03 -13.06 0.75
C ARG A 615 -12.45 -12.84 -0.71
N ASN A 616 -12.87 -13.89 -1.42
CA ASN A 616 -13.41 -13.80 -2.80
C ASN A 616 -14.91 -13.49 -2.89
N GLN A 617 -15.59 -13.25 -1.77
CA GLN A 617 -17.01 -12.88 -1.74
C GLN A 617 -17.25 -11.36 -1.69
N MET A 618 -16.26 -10.55 -2.09
CA MET A 618 -16.42 -9.10 -2.25
C MET A 618 -16.63 -8.72 -3.71
#